data_AF-A0A415JGD7-F1
#
_entry.id   AF-A0A415JGD7-F1
#
_cell.length_a   1.000
_cell.length_b   1.000
_cell.length_c   1.000
_cell.angle_alpha   90.00
_cell.angle_beta   90.00
_cell.angle_gamma   90.00
#
_symmetry.space_group_name_H-M   'P 1'
#
loop_
_entity.id
_entity.type
_entity.pdbx_description
1 polymer ?
#
loop_
_entity_poly.entity_id
_entity_poly.type
_entity_poly.pdbx_seq_one_letter_code
_entity_poly.pdbx_strand_id
1 'polypeptide(L)'
;MSKYDSGYAEMLFIDQGAWGSYVELKIYDFDMKLMESIFMRSEDAIPSLDSIKGKDVYISCQNLPSNDSILGHDRCVLGESLWSKDKLKYNYHFRSIR
;
A
#
# COMPACT_ATOMS: atom_id res chain seq x y z
N MET A 1 1.43 -1.13 14.38
CA MET A 1 2.08 -2.24 13.65
C MET A 1 1.23 -3.49 13.81
N SER A 2 0.90 -4.15 12.71
CA SER A 2 0.05 -5.33 12.66
C SER A 2 0.90 -6.57 12.37
N LYS A 3 0.59 -7.69 13.02
CA LYS A 3 1.26 -8.99 12.81
C LYS A 3 0.57 -9.75 11.67
N TYR A 4 1.35 -10.35 10.78
CA TYR A 4 0.90 -11.17 9.67
C TYR A 4 1.67 -12.49 9.61
N ASP A 5 1.22 -13.41 8.76
CA ASP A 5 1.82 -14.75 8.62
C ASP A 5 3.31 -14.71 8.23
N SER A 6 3.75 -13.61 7.62
CA SER A 6 5.13 -13.40 7.13
C SER A 6 5.96 -12.40 7.94
N GLY A 7 5.46 -11.89 9.07
CA GLY A 7 6.17 -10.93 9.91
C GLY A 7 5.27 -9.80 10.43
N TYR A 8 5.71 -8.56 10.24
CA TYR A 8 5.00 -7.36 10.70
C TYR A 8 4.82 -6.36 9.57
N ALA A 9 3.77 -5.55 9.61
CA ALA A 9 3.66 -4.38 8.75
C ALA A 9 3.02 -3.19 9.44
N GLU A 10 3.34 -2.01 8.95
CA GLU A 10 2.77 -0.75 9.41
C GLU A 10 2.48 0.18 8.25
N MET A 11 1.44 1.00 8.43
CA MET A 11 1.14 2.12 7.54
C MET A 11 1.35 3.41 8.31
N LEU A 12 2.10 4.34 7.70
CA LEU A 12 2.38 5.66 8.24
C LEU A 12 1.79 6.71 7.31
N PHE A 13 0.87 7.54 7.83
CA PHE A 13 0.34 8.69 7.11
C PHE A 13 1.31 9.87 7.19
N ILE A 14 1.54 10.52 6.06
CA ILE A 14 2.48 11.62 5.88
C ILE A 14 1.74 12.77 5.18
N ASP A 15 1.49 13.84 5.93
CA ASP A 15 0.93 15.09 5.39
C ASP A 15 2.07 15.98 4.87
N GLN A 16 2.04 16.32 3.58
CA GLN A 16 2.99 17.24 2.93
C GLN A 16 2.38 18.63 2.72
N GLY A 17 1.23 18.94 3.30
CA GLY A 17 0.56 20.23 3.18
C GLY A 17 0.12 20.50 1.75
N ALA A 18 0.64 21.57 1.13
CA ALA A 18 0.25 21.98 -0.21
C ALA A 18 0.65 20.97 -1.32
N TRP A 19 1.57 20.06 -1.03
CA TRP A 19 1.98 18.98 -1.94
C TRP A 19 1.16 17.70 -1.79
N GLY A 20 0.14 17.74 -0.91
CA GLY A 20 -0.79 16.65 -0.68
C GLY A 20 -0.33 15.71 0.43
N SER A 21 -0.70 14.44 0.34
CA SER A 21 -0.47 13.46 1.41
C SER A 21 -0.16 12.08 0.85
N TYR A 22 0.61 11.31 1.63
CA TYR A 22 1.02 9.95 1.29
C TYR A 22 0.83 9.01 2.47
N VAL A 23 0.70 7.72 2.18
CA VAL A 23 0.84 6.63 3.13
C VAL A 23 2.05 5.80 2.74
N GLU A 24 2.98 5.64 3.68
CA GLU A 24 4.10 4.71 3.57
C GLU A 24 3.69 3.36 4.19
N LEU A 25 3.77 2.28 3.42
CA LEU A 25 3.61 0.92 3.92
C LEU A 25 4.99 0.27 4.07
N LYS A 26 5.33 -0.12 5.31
CA LYS A 26 6.55 -0.88 5.61
C LYS A 26 6.20 -2.30 5.99
N ILE A 27 6.95 -3.25 5.43
CA ILE A 27 6.86 -4.68 5.73
C ILE A 27 8.19 -5.14 6.34
N TYR A 28 8.11 -5.85 7.44
CA TYR A 28 9.23 -6.37 8.21
C TYR A 28 9.14 -7.89 8.33
N ASP A 29 10.28 -8.55 8.45
CA ASP A 29 10.33 -9.96 8.87
C ASP A 29 10.12 -10.11 10.38
N PHE A 30 10.20 -11.35 10.87
CA PHE A 30 10.03 -11.65 12.31
C PHE A 30 11.13 -11.05 13.20
N ASP A 31 12.29 -10.73 12.64
CA ASP A 31 13.43 -10.11 13.33
C ASP A 31 13.38 -8.57 13.25
N MET A 32 12.25 -7.99 12.83
CA MET A 32 12.04 -6.54 12.63
C MET A 32 12.95 -5.93 11.57
N LYS A 33 13.52 -6.73 10.66
CA LYS A 33 14.29 -6.20 9.54
C LYS A 33 13.35 -5.69 8.46
N LEU A 34 13.59 -4.48 7.98
CA LEU A 34 12.82 -3.89 6.88
C LEU A 34 13.02 -4.71 5.60
N MET A 35 11.93 -5.28 5.10
CA MET A 35 11.93 -6.11 3.90
C MET A 35 11.59 -5.30 2.66
N GLU A 36 10.56 -4.46 2.75
CA GLU A 36 10.08 -3.59 1.67
C GLU A 36 9.37 -2.36 2.25
N SER A 37 9.51 -1.22 1.59
CA SER A 37 8.72 -0.01 1.84
C SER A 37 8.19 0.52 0.52
N ILE A 38 6.91 0.87 0.48
CA ILE A 38 6.28 1.52 -0.68
C ILE A 38 5.51 2.76 -0.24
N PHE A 39 5.42 3.74 -1.13
CA PHE A 39 4.63 4.94 -0.92
C PHE A 39 3.39 4.90 -1.78
N MET A 40 2.27 5.32 -1.20
CA MET A 40 1.00 5.50 -1.89
C MET A 40 0.53 6.93 -1.65
N ARG A 41 -0.08 7.57 -2.64
CA ARG A 41 -0.78 8.84 -2.41
C ARG A 41 -1.99 8.61 -1.50
N SER A 42 -2.39 9.63 -0.76
CA SER A 42 -3.57 9.57 0.10
C SER A 42 -4.49 10.79 0.00
N GLU A 43 -4.26 11.63 -1.00
CA GLU A 43 -5.06 12.84 -1.29
C GLU A 43 -6.49 12.48 -1.69
N ASP A 44 -6.62 11.58 -2.67
CA ASP A 44 -7.90 11.21 -3.28
C ASP A 44 -8.48 9.91 -2.73
N ALA A 45 -7.68 9.13 -2.01
CA ALA A 45 -8.07 7.84 -1.49
C ALA A 45 -7.38 7.56 -0.17
N ILE A 46 -8.06 6.87 0.75
CA ILE A 46 -7.45 6.46 2.02
C ILE A 46 -7.05 4.99 1.89
N PRO A 47 -5.77 4.67 1.64
CA PRO A 47 -5.30 3.30 1.59
C PRO A 47 -5.26 2.68 2.99
N SER A 48 -5.67 1.43 3.09
CA SER A 48 -5.68 0.64 4.31
C SER A 48 -5.18 -0.77 4.04
N LEU A 49 -4.33 -1.30 4.94
CA LEU A 49 -3.78 -2.64 4.84
C LEU A 49 -4.83 -3.63 5.31
N ASP A 50 -5.33 -4.47 4.40
CA ASP A 50 -6.32 -5.48 4.75
C ASP A 50 -5.65 -6.73 5.31
N SER A 51 -4.68 -7.29 4.56
CA SER A 51 -3.96 -8.50 4.94
C SER A 51 -2.68 -8.71 4.15
N ILE A 52 -1.79 -9.53 4.69
CA ILE A 52 -0.62 -10.07 3.97
C ILE A 52 -0.68 -11.59 4.06
N LYS A 53 -0.66 -12.26 2.91
CA LYS A 53 -0.68 -13.73 2.80
C LYS A 53 0.49 -14.19 1.93
N GLY A 54 1.53 -14.71 2.58
CA GLY A 54 2.76 -15.06 1.87
C GLY A 54 3.39 -13.82 1.23
N LYS A 55 3.45 -13.77 -0.11
CA LYS A 55 3.96 -12.61 -0.86
C LYS A 55 2.86 -11.65 -1.30
N ASP A 56 1.59 -12.01 -1.13
CA ASP A 56 0.47 -11.19 -1.57
C ASP A 56 0.03 -10.21 -0.48
N VAL A 57 0.03 -8.93 -0.82
CA VAL A 57 -0.34 -7.81 0.05
C VAL A 57 -1.64 -7.21 -0.47
N TYR A 58 -2.67 -7.22 0.36
CA TYR A 58 -4.01 -6.74 0.00
C TYR A 58 -4.27 -5.39 0.63
N ILE A 59 -4.59 -4.41 -0.19
CA ILE A 59 -4.81 -3.02 0.20
C ILE A 59 -6.17 -2.57 -0.30
N SER A 60 -6.97 -2.01 0.60
CA SER A 60 -8.23 -1.36 0.25
C SER A 60 -8.04 0.14 0.16
N CYS A 61 -8.66 0.76 -0.83
CA CYS A 61 -8.64 2.22 -1.05
C CYS A 61 -10.08 2.74 -0.99
N GLN A 62 -10.37 3.54 0.04
CA GLN A 62 -11.66 4.23 0.20
C GLN A 62 -11.72 5.52 -0.64
N ASN A 63 -12.94 5.99 -0.91
CA ASN A 63 -13.23 7.28 -1.56
C ASN A 63 -12.78 7.45 -3.01
N LEU A 64 -12.42 6.36 -3.69
CA LEU A 64 -12.12 6.44 -5.12
C LEU A 64 -13.42 6.67 -5.92
N PRO A 65 -13.40 7.55 -6.94
CA PRO A 65 -14.54 7.77 -7.81
C PRO A 65 -14.85 6.59 -8.75
N SER A 66 -14.05 5.51 -8.71
CA SER A 66 -14.21 4.33 -9.56
C SER A 66 -15.08 3.25 -8.89
N ASN A 67 -15.97 2.64 -9.67
CA ASN A 67 -16.71 1.44 -9.27
C ASN A 67 -15.89 0.14 -9.38
N ASP A 68 -14.63 0.22 -9.81
CA ASP A 68 -13.79 -0.96 -10.02
C ASP A 68 -13.44 -1.64 -8.68
N SER A 69 -13.91 -2.88 -8.51
CA SER A 69 -13.62 -3.69 -7.32
C SER A 69 -12.15 -4.13 -7.24
N ILE A 70 -11.42 -4.11 -8.37
CA ILE A 70 -9.99 -4.43 -8.47
C ILE A 70 -9.35 -3.29 -9.24
N LEU A 71 -8.42 -2.59 -8.61
CA LEU A 71 -7.74 -1.47 -9.23
C LEU A 71 -6.50 -1.97 -9.96
N GLY A 72 -6.41 -1.64 -11.25
CA GLY A 72 -5.19 -1.83 -12.03
C GLY A 72 -4.02 -1.09 -11.37
N HIS A 73 -2.83 -1.67 -11.44
CA HIS A 73 -1.62 -1.07 -10.87
C HIS A 73 -1.37 0.34 -11.42
N ASP A 74 -1.73 0.59 -12.68
CA ASP A 74 -1.67 1.88 -13.37
C ASP A 74 -2.65 2.94 -12.82
N ARG A 75 -3.74 2.49 -12.18
CA ARG A 75 -4.80 3.35 -11.63
C ARG A 75 -4.69 3.55 -10.13
N CYS A 76 -4.02 2.63 -9.45
CA CYS A 76 -3.72 2.79 -8.03
C CYS A 76 -2.52 3.69 -7.86
N VAL A 77 -2.76 4.95 -7.49
CA VAL A 77 -2.30 5.64 -6.27
C VAL A 77 -0.89 5.29 -5.71
N LEU A 78 0.01 4.70 -6.49
CA LEU A 78 1.32 4.21 -6.08
C LEU A 78 2.46 5.19 -6.40
N GLY A 79 2.13 6.40 -6.86
CA GLY A 79 3.11 7.43 -7.18
C GLY A 79 4.31 6.89 -7.97
N GLU A 80 5.51 7.20 -7.52
CA GLU A 80 6.78 6.75 -8.12
C GLU A 80 7.11 5.26 -7.85
N SER A 81 6.46 4.59 -6.88
CA SER A 81 6.71 3.17 -6.59
C SER A 81 6.29 2.23 -7.74
N LEU A 82 5.44 2.70 -8.66
CA LEU A 82 5.10 2.00 -9.90
C LEU A 82 6.27 1.90 -10.90
N TRP A 83 7.21 2.85 -10.87
CA TRP A 83 8.34 2.86 -11.83
C TRP A 83 9.34 1.73 -11.57
N SER A 84 9.19 0.99 -10.48
CA SER A 84 10.05 -0.12 -10.10
C SER A 84 9.26 -1.39 -9.77
N LYS A 85 8.15 -1.65 -10.48
CA LYS A 85 7.35 -2.87 -10.29
C LYS A 85 8.20 -4.15 -10.32
N ASP A 86 9.21 -4.19 -11.20
CA ASP A 86 10.14 -5.32 -11.31
C ASP A 86 11.09 -5.49 -10.09
N LYS A 87 11.13 -4.50 -9.19
CA LYS A 87 11.95 -4.51 -7.97
C LYS A 87 11.14 -4.81 -6.71
N LEU A 88 9.81 -4.91 -6.82
CA LEU A 88 8.94 -5.23 -5.69
C LEU A 88 9.12 -6.71 -5.30
N LYS A 89 9.30 -6.96 -4.01
CA LYS A 89 9.44 -8.31 -3.44
C LYS A 89 8.08 -8.93 -3.16
N TYR A 90 7.06 -8.09 -2.94
CA TYR A 90 5.68 -8.48 -2.69
C TYR A 90 4.78 -8.19 -3.90
N ASN A 91 3.70 -8.95 -4.02
CA ASN A 91 2.64 -8.73 -5.00
C ASN A 91 1.55 -7.89 -4.35
N TYR A 92 1.30 -6.70 -4.90
CA TYR A 92 0.30 -5.79 -4.33
C TYR A 92 -1.03 -5.89 -5.07
N HIS A 93 -2.09 -6.12 -4.31
CA HIS A 93 -3.46 -6.24 -4.79
C HIS A 93 -4.27 -5.10 -4.21
N PHE A 94 -4.77 -4.24 -5.08
CA PHE A 94 -5.56 -3.09 -4.66
C PHE A 94 -7.02 -3.28 -5.02
N ARG A 95 -7.90 -2.93 -4.08
CA ARG A 95 -9.35 -2.91 -4.29
C ARG A 95 -9.93 -1.56 -3.89
N SER A 96 -10.87 -1.05 -4.67
CA SER A 96 -11.69 0.06 -4.20
C SER A 96 -12.78 -0.49 -3.29
N ILE A 97 -12.99 0.17 -2.16
CA ILE A 97 -14.12 -0.08 -1.26
C ILE A 97 -14.90 1.23 -1.09
N ARG A 98 -16.22 1.12 -1.05
CA ARG A 98 -17.14 2.24 -0.77
C ARG A 98 -17.41 2.34 0.73
#